data_AF-A0A7C1CB84-F1
#
_entry.id   AF-A0A7C1CB84-F1
#
_cell.length_a   1.000
_cell.length_b   1.000
_cell.length_c   1.000
_cell.angle_alpha   90.00
_cell.angle_beta   90.00
_cell.angle_gamma   90.00
#
_symmetry.space_group_name_H-M   'P 1'
#
loop_
_entity.id
_entity.type
_entity.pdbx_description
1 polymer ?
#
loop_
_entity_poly.entity_id
_entity_poly.type
_entity_poly.pdbx_seq_one_letter_code
_entity_poly.pdbx_strand_id
1 'polypeptide(L)'
;MDSVNPNIKDVKIGVVGAGSMTFIASIVCDLALTKSLHGITLSLMDVNPQRLKRSYLLAKKYFSETNTNIKVEKTTDTRECVKDASFILNLAFAIGYTNLGIMIETGEKYGYYRGIDATVWNMVNPYPTLTAYKQYVVALRIAEIMEELAPDAWLIQISNPVFEVSTLLHRLHPKLKIVGYCHGAEGGVRLLATKLLGLDFNEVEWQTAGLNHVVFLTKLQYKGEEAYHLIDEWLEKKAEEFWRTYVPAPWEETVSRAAADMYKLYGLYPVGDTARSGTWKYHRNLETKQYWYGPLGGVDSEIGWAIRLLLNQRNEERLNKAAFDPDTRATEVFPPQKRGEHIIDFIDSVINNVKRRFVLNISNEFDAIPTLPSDIFVEVPTYVSGENLQPEPLESIPK
;
A
#
# COMPACT_ATOMS: atom_id res chain seq x y z
N MET A 1 -17.99 -21.37 8.50
CA MET A 1 -16.89 -22.33 8.75
C MET A 1 -15.99 -21.68 9.77
N ASP A 2 -16.35 -21.83 11.05
CA ASP A 2 -15.69 -21.18 12.18
C ASP A 2 -14.81 -22.20 12.92
N SER A 3 -13.89 -22.87 12.22
CA SER A 3 -12.84 -23.62 12.89
C SER A 3 -11.75 -22.63 13.29
N VAL A 4 -11.95 -21.97 14.44
CA VAL A 4 -10.93 -21.11 15.06
C VAL A 4 -9.69 -21.98 15.31
N ASN A 5 -8.52 -21.56 14.80
CA ASN A 5 -7.25 -22.22 15.07
C ASN A 5 -7.07 -22.34 16.60
N PRO A 6 -6.87 -23.55 17.16
CA PRO A 6 -6.82 -23.76 18.61
C PRO A 6 -5.71 -22.97 19.30
N ASN A 7 -4.68 -22.55 18.55
CA ASN A 7 -3.54 -21.78 19.06
C ASN A 7 -3.62 -20.28 18.75
N ILE A 8 -4.79 -19.77 18.33
CA ILE A 8 -4.97 -18.34 17.97
C ILE A 8 -4.58 -17.38 19.10
N LYS A 9 -4.67 -17.82 20.36
CA LYS A 9 -4.32 -17.01 21.54
C LYS A 9 -2.83 -16.73 21.67
N ASP A 10 -1.99 -17.55 21.05
CA ASP A 10 -0.54 -17.40 21.05
C ASP A 10 -0.07 -16.48 19.90
N VAL A 11 -0.98 -16.12 18.98
CA VAL A 11 -0.67 -15.22 17.87
C VAL A 11 -0.60 -13.78 18.37
N LYS A 12 0.54 -13.14 18.09
CA LYS A 12 0.75 -11.72 18.30
C LYS A 12 1.04 -11.02 16.98
N ILE A 13 0.28 -9.96 16.70
CA ILE A 13 0.51 -9.05 15.57
C ILE A 13 1.13 -7.77 16.15
N GLY A 14 2.41 -7.55 15.86
CA GLY A 14 3.12 -6.31 16.17
C GLY A 14 2.93 -5.28 15.06
N VAL A 15 2.71 -4.02 15.42
CA VAL A 15 2.61 -2.90 14.47
C VAL A 15 3.68 -1.87 14.83
N VAL A 16 4.72 -1.77 14.01
CA VAL A 16 5.79 -0.79 14.18
C VAL A 16 5.46 0.46 13.36
N GLY A 17 5.41 1.62 14.01
CA GLY A 17 4.86 2.85 13.43
C GLY A 17 3.34 2.97 13.59
N ALA A 18 2.78 2.41 14.67
CA ALA A 18 1.35 2.37 14.97
C ALA A 18 0.71 3.76 15.13
N GLY A 19 1.49 4.83 15.28
CA GLY A 19 1.01 6.20 15.28
C GLY A 19 0.59 6.71 13.90
N SER A 20 0.77 5.93 12.83
CA SER A 20 0.38 6.27 11.46
C SER A 20 -1.09 6.70 11.35
N MET A 21 -1.35 7.81 10.67
CA MET A 21 -2.70 8.42 10.57
C MET A 21 -3.64 7.66 9.63
N THR A 22 -3.09 6.97 8.64
CA THR A 22 -3.92 6.43 7.55
C THR A 22 -4.28 4.96 7.81
N PHE A 23 -3.34 4.17 8.30
CA PHE A 23 -3.46 2.71 8.32
C PHE A 23 -4.04 2.14 9.61
N ILE A 24 -3.86 2.80 10.75
CA ILE A 24 -4.25 2.21 12.04
C ILE A 24 -5.76 1.99 12.14
N ALA A 25 -6.57 2.91 11.60
CA ALA A 25 -8.02 2.76 11.60
C ALA A 25 -8.48 1.62 10.69
N SER A 26 -7.84 1.43 9.53
CA SER A 26 -8.11 0.31 8.63
C SER A 26 -7.78 -1.03 9.30
N ILE A 27 -6.58 -1.17 9.87
CA ILE A 27 -6.14 -2.37 10.59
C ILE A 27 -7.10 -2.73 11.72
N VAL A 28 -7.47 -1.75 12.56
CA VAL A 28 -8.43 -1.98 13.66
C VAL A 28 -9.81 -2.39 13.13
N CYS A 29 -10.30 -1.73 12.08
CA CYS A 29 -11.58 -2.06 11.47
C CYS A 29 -11.58 -3.50 10.89
N ASP A 30 -10.56 -3.85 10.12
CA ASP A 30 -10.48 -5.16 9.45
C ASP A 30 -10.27 -6.30 10.46
N LEU A 31 -9.51 -6.07 11.54
CA LEU A 31 -9.40 -7.01 12.66
C LEU A 31 -10.76 -7.23 13.36
N ALA A 32 -11.55 -6.17 13.55
CA ALA A 32 -12.89 -6.31 14.13
C ALA A 32 -13.82 -7.15 13.24
N LEU A 33 -13.70 -7.00 11.92
CA LEU A 33 -14.50 -7.73 10.93
C LEU A 33 -14.05 -9.18 10.73
N THR A 34 -12.79 -9.50 11.05
CA THR A 34 -12.20 -10.83 10.82
C THR A 34 -12.31 -11.70 12.06
N LYS A 35 -13.49 -12.28 12.27
CA LYS A 35 -13.83 -13.08 13.48
C LYS A 35 -12.89 -14.26 13.73
N SER A 36 -12.34 -14.85 12.68
CA SER A 36 -11.36 -15.95 12.76
C SER A 36 -10.04 -15.56 13.44
N LEU A 37 -9.78 -14.25 13.60
CA LEU A 37 -8.63 -13.70 14.33
C LEU A 37 -8.99 -13.21 15.74
N HIS A 38 -10.22 -13.42 16.21
CA HIS A 38 -10.57 -13.05 17.59
C HIS A 38 -9.87 -14.01 18.56
N GLY A 39 -9.14 -13.43 19.53
CA GLY A 39 -8.32 -14.13 20.51
C GLY A 39 -6.85 -13.74 20.47
N ILE A 40 -6.38 -13.10 19.39
CA ILE A 40 -4.99 -12.67 19.24
C ILE A 40 -4.62 -11.50 20.17
N THR A 41 -3.32 -11.20 20.22
CA THR A 41 -2.78 -9.96 20.77
C THR A 41 -2.35 -8.98 19.66
N LEU A 42 -2.84 -7.75 19.70
CA LEU A 42 -2.39 -6.62 18.89
C LEU A 42 -1.42 -5.76 19.72
N SER A 43 -0.14 -5.72 19.31
CA SER A 43 0.90 -4.94 19.98
C SER A 43 1.23 -3.70 19.17
N LEU A 44 0.90 -2.52 19.70
CA LEU A 44 1.13 -1.25 19.01
C LEU A 44 2.45 -0.63 19.46
N MET A 45 3.31 -0.27 18.50
CA MET A 45 4.58 0.39 18.79
C MET A 45 4.77 1.66 17.97
N ASP A 46 5.11 2.75 18.66
CA ASP A 46 5.54 4.00 18.04
C ASP A 46 6.45 4.76 19.00
N VAL A 47 7.45 5.46 18.47
CA VAL A 47 8.38 6.28 19.24
C VAL A 47 7.72 7.56 19.79
N ASN A 48 6.61 8.00 19.19
CA ASN A 48 5.83 9.13 19.65
C ASN A 48 4.72 8.67 20.62
N PRO A 49 4.84 8.95 21.94
CA PRO A 49 3.91 8.43 22.94
C PRO A 49 2.48 8.98 22.79
N GLN A 50 2.30 10.18 22.24
CA GLN A 50 0.97 10.76 22.05
C GLN A 50 0.24 10.11 20.88
N ARG A 51 0.93 9.94 19.74
CA ARG A 51 0.38 9.23 18.58
C ARG A 51 0.09 7.76 18.94
N LEU A 52 0.96 7.13 19.71
CA LEU A 52 0.75 5.77 20.22
C LEU A 52 -0.48 5.69 21.13
N LYS A 53 -0.62 6.64 22.07
CA LYS A 53 -1.78 6.69 22.98
C LYS A 53 -3.09 6.81 22.21
N ARG A 54 -3.14 7.65 21.17
CA ARG A 54 -4.30 7.77 20.28
C ARG A 54 -4.67 6.44 19.65
N SER A 55 -3.72 5.79 18.98
CA SER A 55 -3.93 4.51 18.30
C SER A 55 -4.43 3.42 19.25
N TYR A 56 -3.84 3.34 20.45
CA TYR A 56 -4.26 2.40 21.49
C TYR A 56 -5.68 2.66 21.99
N LEU A 57 -6.04 3.92 22.26
CA LEU A 57 -7.39 4.26 22.71
C LEU A 57 -8.43 4.03 21.61
N LEU A 58 -8.11 4.37 20.36
CA LEU A 58 -8.97 4.06 19.21
C LEU A 58 -9.23 2.56 19.11
N ALA A 59 -8.19 1.73 19.13
CA ALA A 59 -8.32 0.27 19.05
C ALA A 59 -9.18 -0.29 20.19
N LYS A 60 -8.92 0.12 21.43
CA LYS A 60 -9.72 -0.32 22.59
C LYS A 60 -11.18 0.10 22.48
N LYS A 61 -11.44 1.35 22.11
CA LYS A 61 -12.80 1.88 21.95
C LYS A 61 -13.54 1.13 20.84
N TYR A 62 -12.91 0.98 19.68
CA TYR A 62 -13.47 0.29 18.53
C TYR A 62 -13.82 -1.18 18.83
N PHE A 63 -12.89 -1.90 19.47
CA PHE A 63 -13.11 -3.30 19.82
C PHE A 63 -14.19 -3.46 20.89
N SER A 64 -14.29 -2.54 21.85
CA SER A 64 -15.40 -2.51 22.80
C SER A 64 -16.75 -2.25 22.12
N GLU A 65 -16.83 -1.31 21.18
CA GLU A 65 -18.06 -0.97 20.47
C GLU A 65 -18.55 -2.09 19.54
N THR A 66 -17.62 -2.91 19.04
CA THR A 66 -17.90 -4.00 18.08
C THR A 66 -17.94 -5.40 18.73
N ASN A 67 -17.77 -5.49 20.06
CA ASN A 67 -17.62 -6.76 20.79
C ASN A 67 -16.49 -7.66 20.22
N THR A 68 -15.39 -7.04 19.80
CA THR A 68 -14.22 -7.72 19.25
C THR A 68 -13.32 -8.22 20.37
N ASN A 69 -13.08 -9.53 20.42
CA ASN A 69 -12.18 -10.13 21.41
C ASN A 69 -10.73 -10.12 20.93
N ILE A 70 -10.05 -8.97 21.02
CA ILE A 70 -8.62 -8.83 20.72
C ILE A 70 -7.95 -8.11 21.88
N LYS A 71 -6.88 -8.69 22.43
CA LYS A 71 -6.08 -8.04 23.46
C LYS A 71 -5.25 -6.95 22.78
N VAL A 72 -5.32 -5.72 23.28
CA VAL A 72 -4.50 -4.60 22.77
C VAL A 72 -3.47 -4.22 23.82
N GLU A 73 -2.22 -4.13 23.41
CA GLU A 73 -1.12 -3.59 24.22
C GLU A 73 -0.38 -2.49 23.44
N LYS A 74 0.45 -1.72 24.14
CA LYS A 74 1.26 -0.68 23.51
C LYS A 74 2.63 -0.59 24.17
N THR A 75 3.64 -0.22 23.38
CA THR A 75 5.01 0.00 23.85
C THR A 75 5.71 1.07 23.01
N THR A 76 6.72 1.71 23.57
CA THR A 76 7.66 2.57 22.81
C THR A 76 8.94 1.83 22.44
N ASP A 77 9.10 0.57 22.85
CA ASP A 77 10.25 -0.28 22.54
C ASP A 77 9.91 -1.26 21.42
N THR A 78 10.66 -1.20 20.31
CA THR A 78 10.52 -2.11 19.18
C THR A 78 10.73 -3.57 19.59
N ARG A 79 11.64 -3.84 20.53
CA ARG A 79 11.97 -5.21 20.97
C ARG A 79 10.80 -5.83 21.73
N GLU A 80 10.13 -5.08 22.59
CA GLU A 80 8.92 -5.55 23.28
C GLU A 80 7.79 -5.85 22.29
N CYS A 81 7.65 -5.03 21.24
CA CYS A 81 6.66 -5.27 20.18
C CYS A 81 6.98 -6.54 19.38
N VAL A 82 8.25 -6.75 19.05
CA VAL A 82 8.69 -7.89 18.21
C VAL A 82 8.72 -9.20 18.97
N LYS A 83 9.06 -9.18 20.27
CA LYS A 83 9.17 -10.39 21.08
C LYS A 83 7.90 -11.24 20.99
N ASP A 84 8.07 -12.52 20.65
CA ASP A 84 7.00 -13.52 20.51
C ASP A 84 5.94 -13.17 19.44
N ALA A 85 6.22 -12.23 18.53
CA ALA A 85 5.31 -11.91 17.44
C ALA A 85 5.25 -13.03 16.40
N SER A 86 4.08 -13.22 15.80
CA SER A 86 3.91 -14.06 14.60
C SER A 86 3.91 -13.22 13.31
N PHE A 87 3.52 -11.95 13.42
CA PHE A 87 3.50 -11.00 12.32
C PHE A 87 3.98 -9.62 12.80
N ILE A 88 4.80 -8.96 12.00
CA ILE A 88 5.21 -7.57 12.17
C ILE A 88 4.76 -6.76 10.97
N LEU A 89 3.89 -5.77 11.22
CA LEU A 89 3.50 -4.78 10.23
C LEU A 89 4.44 -3.58 10.34
N ASN A 90 5.28 -3.35 9.32
CA ASN A 90 6.12 -2.16 9.28
C ASN A 90 5.39 -1.01 8.58
N LEU A 91 4.79 -0.13 9.38
CA LEU A 91 4.13 1.11 8.97
C LEU A 91 4.99 2.36 9.23
N ALA A 92 6.21 2.18 9.75
CA ALA A 92 7.04 3.29 10.19
C ALA A 92 7.47 4.13 8.98
N PHE A 93 7.01 5.39 8.96
CA PHE A 93 7.56 6.43 8.11
C PHE A 93 8.47 7.32 8.93
N ALA A 94 9.71 6.87 9.15
CA ALA A 94 10.69 7.46 10.05
C ALA A 94 11.15 8.87 9.61
N ILE A 95 11.02 9.18 8.32
CA ILE A 95 11.27 10.53 7.79
C ILE A 95 10.17 11.47 8.29
N GLY A 96 8.90 11.07 8.19
CA GLY A 96 7.75 11.91 8.51
C GLY A 96 7.47 12.95 7.42
N TYR A 97 6.21 13.34 7.27
CA TYR A 97 5.77 14.25 6.20
C TYR A 97 6.39 15.65 6.29
N THR A 98 6.65 16.15 7.50
CA THR A 98 7.30 17.45 7.71
C THR A 98 8.73 17.46 7.17
N ASN A 99 9.55 16.48 7.54
CA ASN A 99 10.93 16.41 7.04
C ASN A 99 10.95 16.12 5.54
N LEU A 100 10.04 15.27 5.04
CA LEU A 100 9.92 15.04 3.60
C LEU A 100 9.62 16.34 2.85
N GLY A 101 8.72 17.19 3.37
CA GLY A 101 8.46 18.52 2.81
C GLY A 101 9.73 19.39 2.76
N ILE A 102 10.47 19.46 3.87
CA ILE A 102 11.74 20.20 3.94
C ILE A 102 12.76 19.66 2.92
N MET A 103 12.82 18.34 2.73
CA MET A 103 13.73 17.70 1.78
C MET A 103 13.36 18.04 0.33
N ILE A 104 12.07 18.03 -0.01
CA ILE A 104 11.56 18.46 -1.31
C ILE A 104 11.90 19.94 -1.55
N GLU A 105 11.54 20.83 -0.63
CA GLU A 105 11.82 22.27 -0.72
C GLU A 105 13.32 22.56 -0.85
N THR A 106 14.15 21.80 -0.13
CA THR A 106 15.60 21.90 -0.23
C THR A 106 16.08 21.52 -1.63
N GLY A 107 15.60 20.42 -2.20
CA GLY A 107 15.95 20.05 -3.57
C GLY A 107 15.50 21.08 -4.61
N GLU A 108 14.29 21.61 -4.46
CA GLU A 108 13.73 22.65 -5.34
C GLU A 108 14.57 23.93 -5.31
N LYS A 109 15.08 24.33 -4.14
CA LYS A 109 16.00 25.48 -4.00
C LYS A 109 17.27 25.35 -4.84
N TYR A 110 17.72 24.12 -5.13
CA TYR A 110 18.91 23.84 -5.95
C TYR A 110 18.56 23.40 -7.38
N GLY A 111 17.32 23.61 -7.83
CA GLY A 111 16.90 23.36 -9.21
C GLY A 111 16.35 21.96 -9.49
N TYR A 112 16.10 21.15 -8.46
CA TYR A 112 15.48 19.83 -8.60
C TYR A 112 13.99 19.94 -8.32
N TYR A 113 13.18 20.18 -9.36
CA TYR A 113 11.72 20.25 -9.24
C TYR A 113 11.16 18.98 -8.59
N ARG A 114 10.39 19.14 -7.51
CA ARG A 114 9.86 18.05 -6.64
C ARG A 114 10.92 17.27 -5.84
N GLY A 115 12.13 17.80 -5.70
CA GLY A 115 13.19 17.19 -4.89
C GLY A 115 13.99 16.14 -5.66
N ILE A 116 15.12 15.70 -5.06
CA ILE A 116 16.08 14.81 -5.74
C ILE A 116 15.61 13.34 -5.83
N ASP A 117 14.67 12.92 -4.98
CA ASP A 117 14.10 11.57 -5.03
C ASP A 117 13.08 11.40 -6.17
N ALA A 118 12.53 12.50 -6.69
CA ALA A 118 11.67 12.48 -7.86
C ALA A 118 12.51 12.13 -9.10
N THR A 119 12.38 10.89 -9.55
CA THR A 119 13.17 10.33 -10.64
C THR A 119 12.28 9.55 -11.61
N VAL A 120 12.79 9.22 -12.79
CA VAL A 120 12.07 8.40 -13.77
C VAL A 120 11.69 7.06 -13.12
N TRP A 121 10.43 6.64 -13.24
CA TRP A 121 9.88 5.45 -12.55
C TRP A 121 9.75 5.57 -11.02
N ASN A 122 10.03 6.75 -10.46
CA ASN A 122 9.75 7.09 -9.07
C ASN A 122 9.42 8.60 -8.93
N MET A 123 8.23 8.98 -9.41
CA MET A 123 7.72 10.36 -9.33
C MET A 123 6.75 10.56 -8.16
N VAL A 124 6.69 9.58 -7.26
CA VAL A 124 5.78 9.49 -6.13
C VAL A 124 6.45 10.17 -4.92
N ASN A 125 5.98 11.35 -4.53
CA ASN A 125 6.61 12.15 -3.46
C ASN A 125 6.87 11.37 -2.13
N PRO A 126 5.95 10.54 -1.59
CA PRO A 126 6.17 9.78 -0.35
C PRO A 126 6.96 8.48 -0.58
N TYR A 127 7.85 8.45 -1.56
CA TYR A 127 8.66 7.30 -1.93
C TYR A 127 10.14 7.67 -2.09
N PRO A 128 10.77 8.22 -1.03
CA PRO A 128 12.19 8.55 -1.08
C PRO A 128 13.00 7.27 -1.25
N THR A 129 14.08 7.35 -2.00
CA THR A 129 15.02 6.24 -2.26
C THR A 129 16.44 6.70 -1.97
N LEU A 130 16.89 7.77 -2.62
CA LEU A 130 18.21 8.37 -2.41
C LEU A 130 18.36 8.95 -1.00
N THR A 131 17.32 9.61 -0.50
CA THR A 131 17.35 10.26 0.81
C THR A 131 16.71 9.42 1.93
N ALA A 132 16.39 8.15 1.64
CA ALA A 132 15.65 7.27 2.52
C ALA A 132 16.48 6.59 3.62
N TYR A 133 17.66 7.12 3.95
CA TYR A 133 18.58 6.54 4.94
C TYR A 133 17.87 6.14 6.24
N LYS A 134 17.03 7.02 6.80
CA LYS A 134 16.27 6.73 8.03
C LYS A 134 15.31 5.55 7.88
N GLN A 135 14.69 5.39 6.69
CA GLN A 135 13.80 4.25 6.42
C GLN A 135 14.59 2.95 6.37
N TYR A 136 15.73 2.92 5.66
CA TYR A 136 16.58 1.73 5.59
C TYR A 136 17.11 1.33 6.96
N VAL A 137 17.57 2.28 7.78
CA VAL A 137 18.04 2.00 9.14
C VAL A 137 16.95 1.39 10.01
N VAL A 138 15.72 1.94 9.97
CA VAL A 138 14.61 1.39 10.77
C VAL A 138 14.22 -0.01 10.29
N ALA A 139 14.14 -0.23 8.98
CA ALA A 139 13.78 -1.53 8.42
C ALA A 139 14.82 -2.61 8.77
N LEU A 140 16.12 -2.31 8.60
CA LEU A 140 17.21 -3.21 9.00
C LEU A 140 17.17 -3.52 10.48
N ARG A 141 16.93 -2.51 11.32
CA ARG A 141 16.83 -2.71 12.77
C ARG A 141 15.66 -3.61 13.15
N ILE A 142 14.51 -3.49 12.48
CA ILE A 142 13.38 -4.39 12.69
C ILE A 142 13.77 -5.83 12.32
N ALA A 143 14.41 -6.03 11.16
CA ALA A 143 14.85 -7.35 10.71
C ALA A 143 15.83 -8.00 11.70
N GLU A 144 16.86 -7.28 12.16
CA GLU A 144 17.81 -7.75 13.18
C GLU A 144 17.11 -8.20 14.47
N ILE A 145 16.13 -7.41 14.95
CA ILE A 145 15.38 -7.73 16.16
C ILE A 145 14.48 -8.95 15.94
N MET A 146 13.87 -9.09 14.75
CA MET A 146 13.05 -10.25 14.41
C MET A 146 13.88 -11.54 14.37
N GLU A 147 15.05 -11.53 13.73
CA GLU A 147 15.93 -12.70 13.72
C GLU A 147 16.33 -13.18 15.13
N GLU A 148 16.45 -12.25 16.08
CA GLU A 148 16.78 -12.56 17.46
C GLU A 148 15.57 -13.02 18.29
N LEU A 149 14.43 -12.33 18.18
CA LEU A 149 13.32 -12.45 19.14
C LEU A 149 12.06 -13.10 18.57
N ALA A 150 11.95 -13.23 17.25
CA ALA A 150 10.80 -13.79 16.56
C ALA A 150 11.19 -14.32 15.16
N PRO A 151 12.13 -15.28 15.07
CA PRO A 151 12.73 -15.71 13.80
C PRO A 151 11.72 -16.35 12.83
N ASP A 152 10.61 -16.88 13.33
CA ASP A 152 9.57 -17.51 12.53
C ASP A 152 8.46 -16.54 12.06
N ALA A 153 8.53 -15.26 12.48
CA ALA A 153 7.51 -14.27 12.20
C ALA A 153 7.57 -13.74 10.77
N TRP A 154 6.40 -13.38 10.23
CA TRP A 154 6.30 -12.67 8.96
C TRP A 154 6.51 -11.16 9.15
N LEU A 155 7.41 -10.57 8.36
CA LEU A 155 7.49 -9.13 8.16
C LEU A 155 6.60 -8.75 6.98
N ILE A 156 5.60 -7.91 7.23
CA ILE A 156 4.76 -7.30 6.20
C ILE A 156 5.23 -5.85 6.03
N GLN A 157 6.02 -5.62 4.98
CA GLN A 157 6.60 -4.32 4.66
C GLN A 157 5.59 -3.45 3.92
N ILE A 158 5.12 -2.38 4.56
CA ILE A 158 4.08 -1.49 4.01
C ILE A 158 4.64 -0.09 3.81
N SER A 159 5.56 0.35 4.69
CA SER A 159 6.17 1.67 4.56
C SER A 159 7.07 1.75 3.33
N ASN A 160 6.99 2.87 2.63
CA ASN A 160 7.83 3.13 1.47
C ASN A 160 9.28 3.41 1.88
N PRO A 161 10.27 3.08 1.01
CA PRO A 161 10.10 2.50 -0.33
C PRO A 161 10.00 0.96 -0.30
N VAL A 162 8.84 0.38 -0.63
CA VAL A 162 8.57 -1.06 -0.43
C VAL A 162 9.48 -1.94 -1.28
N PHE A 163 9.73 -1.59 -2.55
CA PHE A 163 10.59 -2.39 -3.43
C PHE A 163 12.02 -2.43 -2.92
N GLU A 164 12.61 -1.27 -2.65
CA GLU A 164 13.98 -1.12 -2.19
C GLU A 164 14.17 -1.73 -0.80
N VAL A 165 13.27 -1.47 0.15
CA VAL A 165 13.36 -2.03 1.51
C VAL A 165 13.22 -3.54 1.47
N SER A 166 12.22 -4.08 0.76
CA SER A 166 12.00 -5.53 0.75
C SER A 166 13.16 -6.25 0.06
N THR A 167 13.67 -5.72 -1.05
CA THR A 167 14.85 -6.25 -1.75
C THR A 167 16.10 -6.18 -0.87
N LEU A 168 16.31 -5.06 -0.18
CA LEU A 168 17.44 -4.89 0.75
C LEU A 168 17.40 -5.93 1.88
N LEU A 169 16.24 -6.07 2.53
CA LEU A 169 16.07 -7.00 3.64
C LEU A 169 16.22 -8.46 3.19
N HIS A 170 15.64 -8.83 2.05
CA HIS A 170 15.79 -10.18 1.49
C HIS A 170 17.25 -10.55 1.23
N ARG A 171 18.02 -9.63 0.63
CA ARG A 171 19.44 -9.86 0.33
C ARG A 171 20.31 -9.99 1.57
N LEU A 172 20.03 -9.23 2.64
CA LEU A 172 20.85 -9.19 3.84
C LEU A 172 20.40 -10.17 4.93
N HIS A 173 19.10 -10.50 4.97
CA HIS A 173 18.46 -11.36 5.95
C HIS A 173 17.64 -12.45 5.23
N PRO A 174 18.27 -13.38 4.50
CA PRO A 174 17.58 -14.35 3.63
C PRO A 174 16.68 -15.36 4.37
N LYS A 175 16.75 -15.41 5.70
CA LYS A 175 15.86 -16.24 6.53
C LYS A 175 14.58 -15.52 6.95
N LEU A 176 14.51 -14.21 6.75
CA LEU A 176 13.36 -13.40 7.12
C LEU A 176 12.18 -13.74 6.21
N LYS A 177 11.06 -14.19 6.79
CA LYS A 177 9.82 -14.34 6.05
C LYS A 177 9.25 -12.95 5.76
N ILE A 178 9.39 -12.46 4.54
CA ILE A 178 9.00 -11.09 4.18
C ILE A 178 8.11 -11.05 2.94
N VAL A 179 7.04 -10.25 3.04
CA VAL A 179 6.25 -9.79 1.89
C VAL A 179 6.10 -8.28 1.98
N GLY A 180 6.07 -7.61 0.83
CA GLY A 180 5.67 -6.21 0.76
C GLY A 180 4.21 -6.09 0.35
N TYR A 181 3.53 -5.04 0.82
CA TYR A 181 2.12 -4.78 0.52
C TYR A 181 1.91 -3.36 0.00
N CYS A 182 1.22 -3.24 -1.14
CA CYS A 182 0.74 -1.97 -1.69
C CYS A 182 -0.67 -2.17 -2.27
N HIS A 183 -1.50 -1.12 -2.20
CA HIS A 183 -2.89 -1.14 -2.69
C HIS A 183 -3.04 -0.56 -4.11
N GLY A 184 -1.96 -0.03 -4.69
CA GLY A 184 -2.00 0.74 -5.93
C GLY A 184 -2.58 -0.03 -7.12
N ALA A 185 -2.13 -1.28 -7.33
CA ALA A 185 -2.52 -2.10 -8.48
C ALA A 185 -4.05 -2.30 -8.56
N GLU A 186 -4.67 -2.91 -7.54
CA GLU A 186 -6.12 -3.17 -7.54
C GLU A 186 -6.93 -1.88 -7.65
N GLY A 187 -6.53 -0.84 -6.90
CA GLY A 187 -7.20 0.47 -6.96
C GLY A 187 -7.20 1.05 -8.37
N GLY A 188 -6.06 0.94 -9.07
CA GLY A 188 -5.94 1.35 -10.47
C GLY A 188 -6.82 0.55 -11.42
N VAL A 189 -6.81 -0.79 -11.32
CA VAL A 189 -7.66 -1.64 -12.16
C VAL A 189 -9.14 -1.32 -11.92
N ARG A 190 -9.55 -1.12 -10.67
CA ARG A 190 -10.91 -0.74 -10.31
C ARG A 190 -11.30 0.61 -10.91
N LEU A 191 -10.43 1.60 -10.85
CA LEU A 191 -10.65 2.91 -11.48
C LEU A 191 -10.78 2.80 -13.00
N LEU A 192 -9.87 2.07 -13.66
CA LEU A 192 -9.94 1.81 -15.09
C LEU A 192 -11.28 1.16 -15.48
N ALA A 193 -11.60 0.02 -14.87
CA ALA A 193 -12.79 -0.76 -15.18
C ALA A 193 -14.09 0.03 -14.94
N THR A 194 -14.23 0.64 -13.77
CA THR A 194 -15.50 1.28 -13.40
C THR A 194 -15.64 2.68 -14.01
N LYS A 195 -14.58 3.49 -13.99
CA LYS A 195 -14.66 4.91 -14.32
C LYS A 195 -14.45 5.21 -15.79
N LEU A 196 -13.53 4.49 -16.45
CA LEU A 196 -13.31 4.65 -17.88
C LEU A 196 -14.22 3.73 -18.68
N LEU A 197 -14.24 2.44 -18.34
CA LEU A 197 -14.90 1.43 -19.15
C LEU A 197 -16.37 1.19 -18.77
N GLY A 198 -16.81 1.62 -17.58
CA GLY A 198 -18.18 1.42 -17.11
C GLY A 198 -18.54 -0.04 -16.81
N LEU A 199 -17.53 -0.86 -16.49
CA LEU A 199 -17.67 -2.28 -16.21
C LEU A 199 -18.02 -2.53 -14.74
N ASP A 200 -18.77 -3.61 -14.49
CA ASP A 200 -18.91 -4.16 -13.13
C ASP A 200 -17.61 -4.87 -12.75
N PHE A 201 -16.91 -4.33 -11.75
CA PHE A 201 -15.62 -4.87 -11.31
C PHE A 201 -15.71 -6.31 -10.79
N ASN A 202 -16.87 -6.77 -10.32
CA ASN A 202 -17.04 -8.16 -9.86
C ASN A 202 -16.99 -9.18 -11.00
N GLU A 203 -17.21 -8.72 -12.24
CA GLU A 203 -17.19 -9.52 -13.47
C GLU A 203 -15.89 -9.33 -14.27
N VAL A 204 -14.92 -8.60 -13.69
CA VAL A 204 -13.61 -8.33 -14.28
C VAL A 204 -12.58 -9.32 -13.75
N GLU A 205 -11.97 -10.10 -14.64
CA GLU A 205 -10.77 -10.85 -14.35
C GLU A 205 -9.54 -10.07 -14.81
N TRP A 206 -8.52 -10.01 -13.95
CA TRP A 206 -7.37 -9.17 -14.23
C TRP A 206 -6.09 -9.73 -13.62
N GLN A 207 -4.96 -9.41 -14.22
CA GLN A 207 -3.63 -9.70 -13.72
C GLN A 207 -2.75 -8.48 -13.94
N THR A 208 -1.89 -8.18 -12.97
CA THR A 208 -0.87 -7.12 -13.08
C THR A 208 0.50 -7.71 -12.82
N ALA A 209 1.55 -7.15 -13.40
CA ALA A 209 2.90 -7.56 -13.08
C ALA A 209 3.89 -6.40 -13.21
N GLY A 210 4.94 -6.44 -12.38
CA GLY A 210 6.06 -5.52 -12.46
C GLY A 210 6.77 -5.39 -11.12
N LEU A 211 7.18 -4.16 -10.79
CA LEU A 211 7.79 -3.81 -9.50
C LEU A 211 6.81 -2.93 -8.71
N ASN A 212 7.02 -2.74 -7.41
CA ASN A 212 6.18 -1.82 -6.64
C ASN A 212 6.12 -0.43 -7.31
N HIS A 213 4.91 0.10 -7.49
CA HIS A 213 4.63 1.35 -8.21
C HIS A 213 5.04 1.38 -9.69
N VAL A 214 5.48 0.24 -10.25
CA VAL A 214 5.78 0.06 -11.67
C VAL A 214 5.17 -1.27 -12.14
N VAL A 215 3.84 -1.34 -12.10
CA VAL A 215 3.00 -2.47 -12.50
C VAL A 215 2.15 -2.13 -13.71
N PHE A 216 2.04 -3.09 -14.60
CA PHE A 216 1.20 -3.01 -15.80
C PHE A 216 0.13 -4.09 -15.75
N LEU A 217 -1.05 -3.78 -16.28
CA LEU A 217 -2.15 -4.73 -16.44
C LEU A 217 -1.77 -5.74 -17.52
N THR A 218 -1.44 -6.98 -17.17
CA THR A 218 -1.05 -8.01 -18.15
C THR A 218 -2.24 -8.75 -18.72
N LYS A 219 -3.33 -8.86 -17.94
CA LYS A 219 -4.59 -9.50 -18.33
C LYS A 219 -5.75 -8.59 -17.99
N LEU A 220 -6.69 -8.41 -18.92
CA LEU A 220 -7.99 -7.79 -18.68
C LEU A 220 -9.07 -8.57 -19.42
N GLN A 221 -9.98 -9.19 -18.67
CA GLN A 221 -11.14 -9.87 -19.22
C GLN A 221 -12.41 -9.39 -18.53
N TYR A 222 -13.52 -9.37 -19.28
CA TYR A 222 -14.83 -9.03 -18.75
C TYR A 222 -15.83 -10.09 -19.21
N LYS A 223 -16.50 -10.75 -18.25
CA LYS A 223 -17.43 -11.86 -18.52
C LYS A 223 -16.82 -12.98 -19.38
N GLY A 224 -15.54 -13.28 -19.13
CA GLY A 224 -14.79 -14.34 -19.82
C GLY A 224 -14.17 -13.95 -21.16
N GLU A 225 -14.40 -12.73 -21.66
CA GLU A 225 -13.87 -12.27 -22.95
C GLU A 225 -12.72 -11.27 -22.77
N GLU A 226 -11.75 -11.26 -23.70
CA GLU A 226 -10.65 -10.29 -23.75
C GLU A 226 -11.22 -8.86 -23.84
N ALA A 227 -10.74 -7.94 -23.00
CA ALA A 227 -11.35 -6.63 -22.81
C ALA A 227 -10.39 -5.44 -23.03
N TYR A 228 -9.15 -5.66 -23.47
CA TYR A 228 -8.23 -4.57 -23.84
C TYR A 228 -8.77 -3.68 -24.96
N HIS A 229 -9.48 -4.26 -25.94
CA HIS A 229 -10.09 -3.50 -27.03
C HIS A 229 -11.04 -2.39 -26.52
N LEU A 230 -11.64 -2.54 -25.34
CA LEU A 230 -12.50 -1.52 -24.73
C LEU A 230 -11.72 -0.26 -24.32
N ILE A 231 -10.44 -0.40 -23.98
CA ILE A 231 -9.54 0.73 -23.71
C ILE A 231 -9.31 1.51 -24.99
N ASP A 232 -9.02 0.83 -26.11
CA ASP A 232 -8.81 1.47 -27.41
C ASP A 232 -10.06 2.21 -27.87
N GLU A 233 -11.23 1.57 -27.76
CA GLU A 233 -12.50 2.21 -28.08
C GLU A 233 -12.79 3.43 -27.19
N TRP A 234 -12.48 3.35 -25.90
CA TRP A 234 -12.63 4.49 -25.00
C TRP A 234 -11.69 5.64 -25.38
N LEU A 235 -10.45 5.34 -25.73
CA LEU A 235 -9.46 6.32 -26.19
C LEU A 235 -9.87 7.03 -27.47
N GLU A 236 -10.45 6.29 -28.42
CA GLU A 236 -10.92 6.84 -29.68
C GLU A 236 -12.18 7.71 -29.52
N LYS A 237 -13.15 7.23 -28.73
CA LYS A 237 -14.52 7.79 -28.73
C LYS A 237 -14.80 8.77 -27.59
N LYS A 238 -14.13 8.64 -26.43
CA LYS A 238 -14.56 9.29 -25.18
C LYS A 238 -13.47 10.09 -24.47
N ALA A 239 -12.19 9.74 -24.65
CA ALA A 239 -11.12 10.25 -23.80
C ALA A 239 -10.94 11.79 -23.83
N GLU A 240 -10.99 12.43 -25.00
CA GLU A 240 -10.82 13.89 -25.09
C GLU A 240 -11.94 14.66 -24.38
N GLU A 241 -13.20 14.22 -24.54
CA GLU A 241 -14.32 14.82 -23.82
C GLU A 241 -14.24 14.56 -22.31
N PHE A 242 -13.86 13.34 -21.91
CA PHE A 242 -13.64 13.00 -20.51
C PHE A 242 -12.60 13.93 -19.88
N TRP A 243 -11.41 14.07 -20.46
CA TRP A 243 -10.37 14.93 -19.89
C TRP A 243 -10.69 16.43 -19.94
N ARG A 244 -11.58 16.87 -20.82
CA ARG A 244 -12.09 18.25 -20.84
C ARG A 244 -13.05 18.54 -19.68
N THR A 245 -13.80 17.55 -19.24
CA THR A 245 -14.93 17.73 -18.32
C THR A 245 -14.69 17.16 -16.92
N TYR A 246 -13.75 16.22 -16.80
CA TYR A 246 -13.46 15.51 -15.57
C TYR A 246 -12.21 16.09 -14.88
N VAL A 247 -12.33 16.37 -13.57
CA VAL A 247 -11.21 16.84 -12.74
C VAL A 247 -10.77 15.72 -11.79
N PRO A 248 -9.61 15.09 -12.00
CA PRO A 248 -9.32 13.78 -11.42
C PRO A 248 -9.18 13.55 -9.92
N ALA A 249 -9.52 14.38 -8.94
CA ALA A 249 -9.23 14.09 -7.52
C ALA A 249 -7.76 13.60 -7.20
N PRO A 250 -7.36 13.53 -5.92
CA PRO A 250 -6.11 12.88 -5.57
C PRO A 250 -6.19 11.35 -5.74
N TRP A 251 -5.12 10.73 -6.25
CA TRP A 251 -4.96 9.27 -6.39
C TRP A 251 -5.76 8.59 -7.52
N GLU A 252 -6.31 9.34 -8.48
CA GLU A 252 -6.96 8.76 -9.67
C GLU A 252 -6.13 8.89 -10.95
N GLU A 253 -4.81 8.97 -10.85
CA GLU A 253 -3.95 9.19 -12.01
C GLU A 253 -3.99 8.05 -13.04
N THR A 254 -4.55 6.88 -12.71
CA THR A 254 -4.86 5.81 -13.68
C THR A 254 -5.79 6.27 -14.80
N VAL A 255 -6.62 7.30 -14.57
CA VAL A 255 -7.53 7.86 -15.59
C VAL A 255 -6.93 9.04 -16.37
N SER A 256 -5.64 9.31 -16.19
CA SER A 256 -4.96 10.49 -16.75
C SER A 256 -4.56 10.33 -18.22
N ARG A 257 -4.20 11.45 -18.86
CA ARG A 257 -3.60 11.44 -20.20
C ARG A 257 -2.24 10.73 -20.20
N ALA A 258 -1.48 10.82 -19.11
CA ALA A 258 -0.19 10.16 -18.98
C ALA A 258 -0.34 8.63 -19.02
N ALA A 259 -1.33 8.08 -18.30
CA ALA A 259 -1.61 6.64 -18.32
C ALA A 259 -1.95 6.15 -19.73
N ALA A 260 -2.78 6.88 -20.46
CA ALA A 260 -3.13 6.59 -21.84
C ALA A 260 -1.93 6.66 -22.81
N ASP A 261 -1.06 7.64 -22.65
CA ASP A 261 0.15 7.78 -23.48
C ASP A 261 1.17 6.67 -23.18
N MET A 262 1.34 6.31 -21.91
CA MET A 262 2.14 5.14 -21.50
C MET A 262 1.58 3.84 -22.09
N TYR A 263 0.25 3.65 -22.06
CA TYR A 263 -0.38 2.49 -22.68
C TYR A 263 -0.06 2.41 -24.18
N LYS A 264 -0.20 3.52 -24.92
CA LYS A 264 0.13 3.58 -26.36
C LYS A 264 1.62 3.27 -26.63
N LEU A 265 2.50 3.61 -25.70
CA LEU A 265 3.94 3.38 -25.85
C LEU A 265 4.36 1.96 -25.50
N TYR A 266 3.84 1.40 -24.40
CA TYR A 266 4.29 0.14 -23.83
C TYR A 266 3.39 -1.05 -24.19
N GLY A 267 2.19 -0.81 -24.73
CA GLY A 267 1.24 -1.84 -25.13
C GLY A 267 0.42 -2.45 -23.98
N LEU A 268 0.77 -2.17 -22.72
CA LEU A 268 -0.01 -2.54 -21.54
C LEU A 268 -0.39 -1.29 -20.75
N TYR A 269 -1.57 -1.32 -20.12
CA TYR A 269 -2.07 -0.16 -19.38
C TYR A 269 -1.40 -0.06 -18.00
N PRO A 270 -0.80 1.10 -17.63
CA PRO A 270 -0.25 1.28 -16.29
C PRO A 270 -1.36 1.52 -15.27
N VAL A 271 -1.29 0.87 -14.12
CA VAL A 271 -2.35 0.97 -13.09
C VAL A 271 -1.80 1.48 -11.76
N GLY A 272 -2.65 2.19 -11.03
CA GLY A 272 -2.31 2.73 -9.72
C GLY A 272 -1.20 3.76 -9.80
N ASP A 273 -0.22 3.61 -8.92
CA ASP A 273 0.92 4.54 -8.82
C ASP A 273 1.83 4.52 -10.06
N THR A 274 1.77 3.50 -10.89
CA THR A 274 2.55 3.45 -12.15
C THR A 274 2.13 4.53 -13.12
N ALA A 275 0.84 4.89 -13.11
CA ALA A 275 0.36 6.02 -13.91
C ALA A 275 0.97 7.35 -13.47
N ARG A 276 1.51 7.45 -12.25
CA ARG A 276 2.19 8.65 -11.71
C ARG A 276 3.69 8.58 -11.92
N SER A 277 4.27 7.38 -11.88
CA SER A 277 5.70 7.11 -11.97
C SER A 277 6.28 7.19 -13.39
N GLY A 278 5.70 7.99 -14.28
CA GLY A 278 6.18 8.07 -15.66
C GLY A 278 7.55 8.76 -15.80
N THR A 279 7.95 9.02 -17.05
CA THR A 279 9.20 9.72 -17.34
C THR A 279 9.05 11.23 -17.13
N TRP A 280 10.16 11.98 -17.19
CA TRP A 280 10.14 13.45 -17.17
C TRP A 280 9.29 14.09 -18.28
N LYS A 281 8.86 13.34 -19.31
CA LYS A 281 7.87 13.81 -20.31
C LYS A 281 6.64 14.42 -19.65
N TYR A 282 6.18 13.87 -18.52
CA TYR A 282 4.95 14.28 -17.85
C TYR A 282 5.16 15.20 -16.64
N HIS A 283 6.42 15.49 -16.29
CA HIS A 283 6.75 16.05 -14.98
C HIS A 283 7.71 17.24 -15.00
N ARG A 284 8.00 17.83 -16.17
CA ARG A 284 9.00 18.90 -16.32
C ARG A 284 8.75 20.12 -15.43
N ASN A 285 7.48 20.47 -15.23
CA ASN A 285 6.99 21.58 -14.43
C ASN A 285 5.49 21.39 -14.14
N LEU A 286 4.88 22.32 -13.39
CA LEU A 286 3.46 22.27 -13.06
C LEU A 286 2.57 22.29 -14.30
N GLU A 287 2.82 23.18 -15.26
CA GLU A 287 2.01 23.28 -16.49
C GLU A 287 2.00 21.96 -17.27
N THR A 288 3.16 21.31 -17.38
CA THR A 288 3.30 19.97 -17.98
C THR A 288 2.46 18.96 -17.20
N LYS A 289 2.58 18.94 -15.87
CA LYS A 289 1.77 18.06 -15.03
C LYS A 289 0.28 18.35 -15.19
N GLN A 290 -0.13 19.61 -15.33
CA GLN A 290 -1.54 19.98 -15.48
C GLN A 290 -2.13 19.50 -16.80
N TYR A 291 -1.34 19.54 -17.88
CA TYR A 291 -1.75 18.92 -19.13
C TYR A 291 -1.96 17.42 -18.97
N TRP A 292 -1.02 16.71 -18.36
CA TRP A 292 -1.04 15.24 -18.30
C TRP A 292 -1.98 14.65 -17.24
N TYR A 293 -2.13 15.32 -16.10
CA TYR A 293 -2.83 14.82 -14.91
C TYR A 293 -4.05 15.67 -14.52
N GLY A 294 -4.44 16.63 -15.36
CA GLY A 294 -5.57 17.53 -15.11
C GLY A 294 -5.20 18.73 -14.23
N PRO A 295 -6.17 19.61 -13.89
CA PRO A 295 -5.90 20.96 -13.35
C PRO A 295 -5.03 21.04 -12.08
N LEU A 296 -5.01 19.98 -11.26
CA LEU A 296 -4.18 19.91 -10.06
C LEU A 296 -2.72 19.53 -10.35
N GLY A 297 -2.41 19.02 -11.54
CA GLY A 297 -1.10 18.45 -11.87
C GLY A 297 -0.85 17.09 -11.22
N GLY A 298 -1.91 16.36 -10.87
CA GLY A 298 -1.83 15.13 -10.09
C GLY A 298 -1.44 15.40 -8.63
N VAL A 299 -1.44 14.34 -7.83
CA VAL A 299 -1.16 14.42 -6.40
C VAL A 299 0.30 14.75 -6.06
N ASP A 300 1.23 14.56 -7.01
CA ASP A 300 2.66 14.82 -6.83
C ASP A 300 3.12 16.21 -7.27
N SER A 301 2.21 17.04 -7.79
CA SER A 301 2.50 18.47 -7.96
C SER A 301 2.60 19.17 -6.61
N GLU A 302 3.05 20.43 -6.61
CA GLU A 302 3.00 21.31 -5.45
C GLU A 302 1.57 21.51 -4.92
N ILE A 303 0.55 21.55 -5.79
CA ILE A 303 -0.86 21.69 -5.40
C ILE A 303 -1.39 20.39 -4.79
N GLY A 304 -1.15 19.26 -5.47
CA GLY A 304 -1.55 17.94 -5.00
C GLY A 304 -0.90 17.59 -3.66
N TRP A 305 0.37 17.95 -3.49
CA TRP A 305 1.10 17.80 -2.24
C TRP A 305 0.46 18.61 -1.10
N ALA A 306 0.12 19.87 -1.33
CA ALA A 306 -0.57 20.69 -0.34
C ALA A 306 -1.94 20.09 0.05
N ILE A 307 -2.73 19.64 -0.93
CA ILE A 307 -4.01 18.95 -0.70
C ILE A 307 -3.79 17.71 0.17
N ARG A 308 -2.77 16.90 -0.12
CA ARG A 308 -2.45 15.73 0.68
C ARG A 308 -2.16 16.08 2.13
N LEU A 309 -1.34 17.10 2.39
CA LEU A 309 -1.02 17.51 3.76
C LEU A 309 -2.29 17.93 4.53
N LEU A 310 -3.21 18.64 3.87
CA LEU A 310 -4.51 19.00 4.46
C LEU A 310 -5.40 17.78 4.72
N LEU A 311 -5.44 16.81 3.80
CA LEU A 311 -6.17 15.56 3.99
C LEU A 311 -5.60 14.73 5.14
N ASN A 312 -4.28 14.68 5.27
CA ASN A 312 -3.60 14.03 6.40
C ASN A 312 -3.98 14.68 7.72
N GLN A 313 -3.96 16.02 7.79
CA GLN A 313 -4.35 16.77 8.98
C GLN A 313 -5.82 16.50 9.36
N ARG A 314 -6.73 16.53 8.37
CA ARG A 314 -8.14 16.19 8.59
C ARG A 314 -8.32 14.76 9.10
N ASN A 315 -7.56 13.79 8.58
CA ASN A 315 -7.59 12.42 9.06
C ASN A 315 -7.06 12.30 10.50
N GLU A 316 -6.02 13.07 10.84
CA GLU A 316 -5.51 13.15 12.21
C GLU A 316 -6.55 13.68 13.19
N GLU A 317 -7.26 14.74 12.82
CA GLU A 317 -8.36 15.30 13.62
C GLU A 317 -9.48 14.27 13.83
N ARG A 318 -9.87 13.54 12.79
CA ARG A 318 -10.86 12.46 12.88
C ARG A 318 -10.41 11.35 13.82
N LEU A 319 -9.16 10.91 13.71
CA LEU A 319 -8.59 9.92 14.63
C LEU A 319 -8.56 10.42 16.07
N ASN A 320 -8.12 11.65 16.29
CA ASN A 320 -8.08 12.26 17.61
C ASN A 320 -9.48 12.31 18.23
N LYS A 321 -10.47 12.75 17.45
CA LYS A 321 -11.87 12.79 17.89
C LYS A 321 -12.35 11.38 18.26
N ALA A 322 -12.18 10.41 17.37
CA ALA A 322 -12.60 9.02 17.63
C ALA A 322 -11.88 8.38 18.85
N ALA A 323 -10.62 8.75 19.11
CA ALA A 323 -9.83 8.15 20.18
C ALA A 323 -10.02 8.81 21.56
N PHE A 324 -10.15 10.14 21.60
CA PHE A 324 -10.08 10.90 22.85
C PHE A 324 -11.41 11.50 23.30
N ASP A 325 -12.35 11.73 22.39
CA ASP A 325 -13.68 12.24 22.74
C ASP A 325 -14.55 11.08 23.26
N PRO A 326 -14.98 11.09 24.52
CA PRO A 326 -15.81 10.02 25.07
C PRO A 326 -17.16 9.90 24.35
N ASP A 327 -17.74 11.02 23.90
CA ASP A 327 -19.10 11.08 23.33
C ASP A 327 -19.14 10.69 21.85
N THR A 328 -17.99 10.71 21.17
CA THR A 328 -17.91 10.31 19.75
C THR A 328 -17.65 8.82 19.59
N ARG A 329 -18.57 8.06 19.00
CA ARG A 329 -18.35 6.63 18.72
C ARG A 329 -17.29 6.42 17.64
N ALA A 330 -16.35 5.51 17.90
CA ALA A 330 -15.29 5.20 16.94
C ALA A 330 -15.86 4.56 15.65
N THR A 331 -16.89 3.74 15.80
CA THR A 331 -17.64 3.10 14.71
C THR A 331 -18.45 4.08 13.85
N GLU A 332 -18.79 5.27 14.35
CA GLU A 332 -19.43 6.31 13.54
C GLU A 332 -18.42 7.07 12.68
N VAL A 333 -17.24 7.35 13.24
CA VAL A 333 -16.15 8.01 12.49
C VAL A 333 -15.53 7.06 11.45
N PHE A 334 -15.42 5.79 11.82
CA PHE A 334 -14.89 4.71 10.99
C PHE A 334 -15.88 3.54 10.94
N PRO A 335 -16.87 3.58 10.03
CA PRO A 335 -17.85 2.51 9.88
C PRO A 335 -17.20 1.12 9.70
N PRO A 336 -17.78 0.06 10.29
CA PRO A 336 -17.27 -1.31 10.22
C PRO A 336 -17.51 -1.91 8.83
N GLN A 337 -16.70 -1.47 7.87
CA GLN A 337 -16.72 -1.93 6.50
C GLN A 337 -15.27 -2.15 6.03
N LYS A 338 -15.05 -3.21 5.25
CA LYS A 338 -13.73 -3.47 4.66
C LYS A 338 -13.29 -2.28 3.80
N ARG A 339 -12.04 -1.86 3.95
CA ARG A 339 -11.50 -0.66 3.29
C ARG A 339 -10.64 -0.94 2.06
N GLY A 340 -10.62 -2.19 1.59
CA GLY A 340 -9.78 -2.63 0.46
C GLY A 340 -8.31 -2.87 0.83
N GLU A 341 -7.95 -2.74 2.11
CA GLU A 341 -6.67 -3.21 2.62
C GLU A 341 -6.78 -4.71 2.93
N HIS A 342 -5.98 -5.53 2.26
CA HIS A 342 -6.00 -6.99 2.38
C HIS A 342 -4.88 -7.53 3.29
N ILE A 343 -4.27 -6.67 4.11
CA ILE A 343 -3.20 -7.06 5.05
C ILE A 343 -3.73 -8.05 6.09
N ILE A 344 -4.90 -7.77 6.68
CA ILE A 344 -5.52 -8.67 7.67
C ILE A 344 -6.03 -9.95 7.01
N ASP A 345 -6.51 -9.86 5.78
CA ASP A 345 -6.90 -11.03 4.98
C ASP A 345 -5.69 -11.93 4.68
N PHE A 346 -4.50 -11.37 4.44
CA PHE A 346 -3.25 -12.13 4.29
C PHE A 346 -2.93 -12.88 5.58
N ILE A 347 -2.91 -12.18 6.73
CA ILE A 347 -2.63 -12.78 8.04
C ILE A 347 -3.61 -13.93 8.34
N ASP A 348 -4.90 -13.72 8.07
CA ASP A 348 -5.92 -14.75 8.23
C ASP A 348 -5.71 -15.95 7.29
N SER A 349 -5.26 -15.72 6.06
CA SER A 349 -4.94 -16.78 5.09
C SER A 349 -3.75 -17.63 5.54
N VAL A 350 -2.74 -16.99 6.16
CA VAL A 350 -1.58 -17.66 6.72
C VAL A 350 -1.97 -18.47 7.96
N ILE A 351 -2.70 -17.88 8.92
CA ILE A 351 -3.03 -18.53 10.19
C ILE A 351 -4.03 -19.68 10.01
N ASN A 352 -5.06 -19.47 9.19
CA ASN A 352 -6.18 -20.39 9.06
C ASN A 352 -6.10 -21.25 7.79
N ASN A 353 -5.00 -21.15 7.03
CA ASN A 353 -4.75 -21.91 5.82
C ASN A 353 -5.88 -21.78 4.77
N VAL A 354 -6.48 -20.60 4.68
CA VAL A 354 -7.55 -20.30 3.72
C VAL A 354 -6.92 -19.73 2.45
N LYS A 355 -7.05 -20.42 1.33
CA LYS A 355 -6.51 -19.95 0.05
C LYS A 355 -7.22 -18.68 -0.41
N ARG A 356 -6.46 -17.59 -0.56
CA ARG A 356 -6.93 -16.31 -1.13
C ARG A 356 -5.92 -15.76 -2.12
N ARG A 357 -6.38 -14.89 -3.01
CA ARG A 357 -5.57 -14.16 -3.99
C ARG A 357 -5.23 -12.78 -3.44
N PHE A 358 -3.97 -12.38 -3.54
CA PHE A 358 -3.48 -11.06 -3.14
C PHE A 358 -2.59 -10.49 -4.23
N VAL A 359 -2.44 -9.16 -4.31
CA VAL A 359 -1.30 -8.56 -5.02
C VAL A 359 -0.25 -8.23 -3.97
N LEU A 360 0.90 -8.89 -4.07
CA LEU A 360 1.98 -8.79 -3.09
C LEU A 360 3.29 -8.46 -3.78
N ASN A 361 4.18 -7.82 -3.03
CA ASN A 361 5.59 -7.79 -3.37
C ASN A 361 6.26 -9.02 -2.75
N ILE A 362 6.83 -9.88 -3.57
CA ILE A 362 7.48 -11.12 -3.17
C ILE A 362 8.85 -11.23 -3.85
N SER A 363 9.75 -12.03 -3.29
CA SER A 363 11.02 -12.38 -3.93
C SER A 363 10.77 -13.00 -5.31
N ASN A 364 11.58 -12.66 -6.31
CA ASN A 364 11.50 -13.28 -7.62
C ASN A 364 12.21 -14.66 -7.66
N GLU A 365 12.67 -15.19 -6.53
CA GLU A 365 13.10 -16.59 -6.38
C GLU A 365 11.96 -17.59 -6.68
N PHE A 366 10.70 -17.14 -6.60
CA PHE A 366 9.54 -17.90 -7.04
C PHE A 366 9.37 -17.91 -8.58
N ASP A 367 10.28 -17.30 -9.34
CA ASP A 367 10.24 -17.20 -10.81
C ASP A 367 8.95 -16.54 -11.34
N ALA A 368 8.45 -15.55 -10.60
CA ALA A 368 7.18 -14.88 -10.90
C ALA A 368 7.29 -13.98 -12.16
N ILE A 369 8.44 -13.34 -12.37
CA ILE A 369 8.78 -12.62 -13.60
C ILE A 369 10.14 -13.14 -14.10
N PRO A 370 10.17 -14.17 -14.97
CA PRO A 370 11.40 -14.88 -15.34
C PRO A 370 12.48 -14.04 -16.03
N THR A 371 12.11 -12.88 -16.58
CA THR A 371 13.05 -11.97 -17.25
C THR A 371 13.83 -11.08 -16.29
N LEU A 372 13.46 -11.07 -15.01
CA LEU A 372 14.09 -10.26 -13.97
C LEU A 372 15.01 -11.12 -13.07
N PRO A 373 16.00 -10.52 -12.40
CA PRO A 373 16.83 -11.24 -11.43
C PRO A 373 16.00 -11.92 -10.34
N SER A 374 16.45 -13.05 -9.82
CA SER A 374 15.73 -13.78 -8.77
C SER A 374 15.78 -13.08 -7.40
N ASP A 375 16.83 -12.30 -7.15
CA ASP A 375 17.12 -11.71 -5.84
C ASP A 375 16.47 -10.32 -5.62
N ILE A 376 15.49 -9.95 -6.44
CA ILE A 376 14.72 -8.71 -6.31
C ILE A 376 13.26 -9.01 -5.96
N PHE A 377 12.58 -8.03 -5.39
CA PHE A 377 11.14 -8.13 -5.17
C PHE A 377 10.36 -7.71 -6.43
N VAL A 378 9.29 -8.43 -6.74
CA VAL A 378 8.34 -8.14 -7.83
C VAL A 378 6.93 -8.04 -7.27
N GLU A 379 6.09 -7.19 -7.86
CA GLU A 379 4.69 -7.02 -7.48
C GLU A 379 3.79 -7.80 -8.44
N VAL A 380 3.19 -8.89 -7.93
CA VAL A 380 2.39 -9.82 -8.72
C VAL A 380 1.22 -10.40 -7.92
N PRO A 381 0.12 -10.79 -8.58
CA PRO A 381 -0.90 -11.64 -8.01
C PRO A 381 -0.31 -12.97 -7.50
N THR A 382 -0.62 -13.28 -6.25
CA THR A 382 -0.11 -14.43 -5.52
C THR A 382 -1.25 -15.06 -4.73
N TYR A 383 -1.44 -16.37 -4.89
CA TYR A 383 -2.29 -17.14 -4.00
C TYR A 383 -1.54 -17.49 -2.73
N VAL A 384 -2.18 -17.25 -1.58
CA VAL A 384 -1.61 -17.51 -0.25
C VAL A 384 -2.52 -18.44 0.53
N SER A 385 -1.93 -19.48 1.13
CA SER A 385 -2.58 -20.40 2.06
C SER A 385 -1.54 -20.98 3.01
N GLY A 386 -1.65 -20.70 4.31
CA GLY A 386 -0.57 -21.06 5.23
C GLY A 386 0.69 -20.29 4.89
N GLU A 387 1.85 -20.95 4.94
CA GLU A 387 3.12 -20.36 4.50
C GLU A 387 3.38 -20.51 2.99
N ASN A 388 2.46 -21.10 2.24
CA ASN A 388 2.62 -21.31 0.81
C ASN A 388 2.26 -20.03 0.02
N LEU A 389 3.24 -19.46 -0.66
CA LEU A 389 3.09 -18.39 -1.64
C LEU A 389 3.16 -18.98 -3.04
N GLN A 390 2.10 -18.86 -3.82
CA GLN A 390 2.03 -19.34 -5.20
C GLN A 390 1.71 -18.17 -6.14
N PRO A 391 2.73 -17.56 -6.77
CA PRO A 391 2.51 -16.52 -7.78
C PRO A 391 1.66 -17.07 -8.93
N GLU A 392 0.81 -16.23 -9.51
CA GLU A 392 0.09 -16.61 -10.71
C GLU A 392 1.06 -16.76 -11.89
N PRO A 393 0.85 -17.75 -12.77
CA PRO A 393 1.57 -17.80 -14.05
C PRO A 393 1.35 -16.50 -14.81
N LEU A 394 2.45 -15.86 -15.16
CA LEU A 394 2.45 -14.56 -15.82
C LEU A 394 2.04 -14.70 -17.30
N GLU A 395 1.04 -13.92 -17.72
CA GLU A 395 0.80 -13.69 -19.15
C GLU A 395 1.92 -12.82 -19.75
N SER A 396 2.26 -13.02 -21.02
CA SER A 396 3.44 -12.42 -21.64
C SER A 396 3.54 -10.91 -21.42
N ILE A 397 4.64 -10.44 -20.83
CA ILE A 397 4.97 -9.00 -20.77
C ILE A 397 5.67 -8.63 -22.09
N PRO A 398 5.29 -7.51 -22.75
CA PRO A 398 6.03 -6.98 -23.89
C PRO A 398 7.53 -6.83 -23.60
N LYS A 399 8.36 -6.97 -24.64
CA LYS A 399 9.83 -6.92 -24.54
C LYS A 399 10.36 -5.58 -24.04
#